data_AF-A0A410P6L9-F1
#
_entry.id   AF-A0A410P6L9-F1
#
_cell.length_a   1.000
_cell.length_b   1.000
_cell.length_c   1.000
_cell.angle_alpha   90.00
_cell.angle_beta   90.00
_cell.angle_gamma   90.00
#
_symmetry.space_group_name_H-M   'P 1'
#
loop_
_entity.id
_entity.type
_entity.pdbx_description
1 polymer ?
#
loop_
_entity_poly.entity_id
_entity_poly.type
_entity_poly.pdbx_seq_one_letter_code
_entity_poly.pdbx_strand_id
1 'polypeptide(L)'
;MAWDKTKPENDMLLINFPPACRANWEALELLTDPALQITNEKVAPGAGIEDTKLAQITSPSKVSGTALTGLASVPAAAGVLPTENSPNKLKADVSDTTPEYLDGLIDTAMFQVSAGDQLQLKDGGVSTAKLESGAASPGNNKYYGTNASGTKGFFDKTAVYAS
;
A
#
# COMPACT_ATOMS: atom_id res chain seq x y z
N MET A 1 -22.18 -34.53 11.48
CA MET A 1 -22.27 -34.77 12.93
C MET A 1 -21.29 -33.84 13.60
N ALA A 2 -21.76 -32.91 14.42
CA ALA A 2 -20.86 -32.17 15.30
C ALA A 2 -20.20 -33.20 16.22
N TRP A 3 -18.87 -33.18 16.33
CA TRP A 3 -18.17 -33.95 17.35
C TRP A 3 -18.72 -33.52 18.72
N ASP A 4 -19.26 -34.48 19.48
CA ASP A 4 -19.67 -34.25 20.86
C ASP A 4 -18.40 -34.20 21.72
N LYS A 5 -18.07 -33.02 22.24
CA LYS A 5 -16.87 -32.77 23.05
C LYS A 5 -17.05 -33.22 24.50
N THR A 6 -18.26 -33.59 24.91
CA THR A 6 -18.53 -33.87 26.31
C THR A 6 -17.81 -35.15 26.73
N LYS A 7 -16.91 -35.02 27.72
CA LYS A 7 -16.28 -36.17 28.37
C LYS A 7 -17.42 -37.02 28.95
N PRO A 8 -17.50 -38.33 28.65
CA PRO A 8 -18.51 -39.18 29.27
C PRO A 8 -18.45 -39.05 30.81
N GLU A 9 -19.60 -39.01 31.47
CA GLU A 9 -19.66 -38.91 32.92
C GLU A 9 -18.95 -40.12 33.57
N ASN A 10 -18.33 -39.91 34.76
CA ASN A 10 -17.44 -40.89 35.41
C ASN A 10 -18.12 -42.20 35.85
N ASP A 11 -19.44 -42.23 35.76
CA ASP A 11 -20.38 -43.31 36.06
C ASP A 11 -20.75 -44.17 34.83
N MET A 12 -20.27 -43.81 33.63
CA MET A 12 -20.24 -44.69 32.46
C MET A 12 -18.92 -45.48 32.38
N LEU A 13 -18.80 -46.41 31.41
CA LEU A 13 -17.66 -47.32 31.18
C LEU A 13 -16.27 -46.64 31.10
N LEU A 14 -16.18 -45.32 31.18
CA LEU A 14 -14.95 -44.52 31.21
C LEU A 14 -14.04 -44.86 32.40
N ILE A 15 -14.58 -45.22 33.58
CA ILE A 15 -13.75 -45.67 34.72
C ILE A 15 -13.02 -46.99 34.43
N ASN A 16 -13.61 -47.83 33.56
CA ASN A 16 -13.01 -49.08 33.10
C ASN A 16 -12.07 -48.87 31.89
N PHE A 17 -12.04 -47.67 31.30
CA PHE A 17 -11.11 -47.34 30.22
C PHE A 17 -9.69 -47.17 30.78
N PRO A 18 -8.62 -47.45 30.02
CA PRO A 18 -7.27 -47.32 30.54
C PRO A 18 -6.98 -45.90 31.09
N PRO A 19 -6.33 -45.76 32.26
CA PRO A 19 -6.03 -44.46 32.86
C PRO A 19 -5.30 -43.50 31.92
N ALA A 20 -4.37 -44.03 31.10
CA ALA A 20 -3.64 -43.25 30.10
C ALA A 20 -4.58 -42.63 29.05
N CYS A 21 -5.59 -43.36 28.60
CA CYS A 21 -6.54 -42.83 27.62
C CYS A 21 -7.45 -41.75 28.22
N ARG A 22 -7.78 -41.83 29.51
CA ARG A 22 -8.50 -40.74 30.21
C ARG A 22 -7.64 -39.49 30.36
N ALA A 23 -6.35 -39.66 30.68
CA ALA A 23 -5.40 -38.56 30.77
C ALA A 23 -5.22 -37.84 29.42
N ASN A 24 -5.19 -38.59 28.31
CA ASN A 24 -5.09 -38.01 26.97
C ASN A 24 -6.28 -37.09 26.62
N TRP A 25 -7.48 -37.40 27.11
CA TRP A 25 -8.67 -36.55 26.89
C TRP A 25 -8.50 -35.17 27.54
N GLU A 26 -8.07 -35.13 28.79
CA GLU A 26 -7.81 -33.88 29.52
C GLU A 26 -6.64 -33.09 28.90
N ALA A 27 -5.62 -33.80 28.44
CA ALA A 27 -4.45 -33.19 27.82
C ALA A 27 -4.75 -32.53 26.45
N LEU A 28 -5.68 -33.11 25.68
CA LEU A 28 -6.14 -32.56 24.41
C LEU A 28 -6.99 -31.29 24.58
N GLU A 29 -7.90 -31.28 25.57
CA GLU A 29 -8.76 -30.11 25.82
C GLU A 29 -7.97 -28.91 26.36
N LEU A 30 -7.00 -29.17 27.25
CA LEU A 30 -6.16 -28.14 27.85
C LEU A 30 -4.92 -27.80 27.01
N LEU A 31 -4.70 -28.50 25.88
CA LEU A 31 -3.52 -28.35 25.02
C LEU A 31 -2.19 -28.47 25.79
N THR A 32 -2.11 -29.39 26.75
CA THR A 32 -0.94 -29.57 27.62
C THR A 32 0.05 -30.62 27.13
N ASP A 33 -0.36 -31.51 26.22
CA ASP A 33 0.52 -32.52 25.62
C ASP A 33 0.71 -32.26 24.11
N PRO A 34 1.89 -31.78 23.68
CA PRO A 34 2.21 -31.56 22.26
C PRO A 34 2.21 -32.84 21.41
N ALA A 35 2.42 -34.02 22.02
CA ALA A 35 2.40 -35.30 21.30
C ALA A 35 0.98 -35.68 20.84
N LEU A 36 -0.06 -35.15 21.49
CA LEU A 36 -1.46 -35.36 21.11
C LEU A 36 -2.01 -34.24 20.22
N GLN A 37 -1.40 -33.05 20.23
CA GLN A 37 -1.83 -31.90 19.43
C GLN A 37 -1.40 -31.99 17.96
N ILE A 38 -2.07 -31.24 17.07
CA ILE A 38 -1.56 -31.01 15.71
C ILE A 38 -0.56 -29.85 15.76
N THR A 39 0.72 -30.19 15.83
CA THR A 39 1.83 -29.24 15.76
C THR A 39 2.30 -29.05 14.32
N ASN A 40 3.08 -28.00 14.05
CA ASN A 40 3.62 -27.74 12.70
C ASN A 40 4.43 -28.93 12.16
N GLU A 41 5.19 -29.61 13.00
CA GLU A 41 5.98 -30.79 12.62
C GLU A 41 5.13 -31.97 12.13
N LYS A 42 3.86 -32.03 12.54
CA LYS A 42 2.93 -33.09 12.16
C LYS A 42 2.16 -32.80 10.88
N VAL A 43 2.25 -31.57 10.37
CA VAL A 43 1.69 -31.22 9.06
C VAL A 43 2.79 -31.42 8.02
N ALA A 44 2.63 -32.45 7.19
CA ALA A 44 3.59 -32.70 6.12
C ALA A 44 3.66 -31.51 5.14
N PRO A 45 4.82 -31.19 4.53
CA PRO A 45 4.94 -30.10 3.55
C PRO A 45 3.99 -30.22 2.34
N GLY A 46 3.58 -31.44 1.99
CA GLY A 46 2.61 -31.74 0.93
C GLY A 46 1.19 -32.02 1.43
N ALA A 47 0.85 -31.64 2.67
CA ALA A 47 -0.50 -31.81 3.19
C ALA A 47 -1.48 -30.98 2.34
N GLY A 48 -2.24 -31.63 1.46
CA GLY A 48 -3.25 -31.02 0.59
C GLY A 48 -4.49 -30.59 1.38
N ILE A 49 -4.33 -29.62 2.29
CA ILE A 49 -5.43 -29.03 3.04
C ILE A 49 -6.25 -28.19 2.05
N GLU A 50 -7.41 -28.72 1.64
CA GLU A 50 -8.33 -28.01 0.75
C GLU A 50 -8.79 -26.68 1.37
N ASP A 51 -8.94 -25.65 0.54
CA ASP A 51 -9.37 -24.29 0.95
C ASP A 51 -10.62 -24.35 1.84
N THR A 52 -11.63 -25.12 1.42
CA THR A 52 -12.91 -25.22 2.14
C THR A 52 -12.82 -25.81 3.55
N LYS A 53 -11.67 -26.39 3.92
CA LYS A 53 -11.39 -26.94 5.25
C LYS A 53 -10.69 -25.94 6.17
N LEU A 54 -10.16 -24.85 5.63
CA LEU A 54 -9.59 -23.76 6.42
C LEU A 54 -10.60 -22.61 6.47
N ALA A 55 -11.17 -22.36 7.66
CA ALA A 55 -12.03 -21.19 7.86
C ALA A 55 -11.25 -19.87 7.65
N GLN A 56 -11.96 -18.73 7.63
CA GLN A 56 -11.34 -17.42 7.52
C GLN A 56 -10.22 -17.24 8.57
N ILE A 57 -9.05 -16.77 8.11
CA ILE A 57 -7.92 -16.43 8.98
C ILE A 57 -8.18 -15.03 9.53
N THR A 58 -8.78 -14.96 10.72
CA THR A 58 -9.23 -13.69 11.33
C THR A 58 -8.20 -13.03 12.24
N SER A 59 -7.12 -13.74 12.59
CA SER A 59 -6.04 -13.19 13.42
C SER A 59 -4.81 -12.85 12.56
N PRO A 60 -4.18 -11.68 12.78
CA PRO A 60 -2.93 -11.33 12.12
C PRO A 60 -1.82 -12.36 12.34
N SER A 61 -0.83 -12.36 11.45
CA SER A 61 0.42 -13.13 11.60
C SER A 61 0.29 -14.66 11.59
N LYS A 62 -0.78 -15.20 10.99
CA LYS A 62 -0.99 -16.66 10.84
C LYS A 62 -0.53 -17.22 9.49
N VAL A 63 -0.37 -16.38 8.48
CA VAL A 63 0.19 -16.77 7.18
C VAL A 63 1.51 -16.03 7.01
N SER A 64 2.59 -16.77 6.75
CA SER A 64 3.86 -16.16 6.36
C SER A 64 3.72 -15.55 4.96
N GLY A 65 4.22 -14.33 4.76
CA GLY A 65 4.29 -13.70 3.43
C GLY A 65 5.01 -14.59 2.40
N THR A 66 6.01 -15.37 2.83
CA THR A 66 6.75 -16.29 1.97
C THR A 66 5.96 -17.53 1.55
N ALA A 67 4.85 -17.84 2.21
CA ALA A 67 3.97 -18.96 1.85
C ALA A 67 2.98 -18.59 0.73
N LEU A 68 2.80 -17.30 0.45
CA LEU A 68 1.90 -16.77 -0.58
C LEU A 68 2.65 -16.64 -1.92
N THR A 69 2.93 -17.77 -2.57
CA THR A 69 3.72 -17.80 -3.82
C THR A 69 2.88 -17.71 -5.10
N GLY A 70 1.55 -17.87 -4.99
CA GLY A 70 0.63 -17.93 -6.12
C GLY A 70 -0.28 -16.71 -6.30
N LEU A 71 -0.15 -15.66 -5.47
CA LEU A 71 -0.87 -14.42 -5.72
C LEU A 71 -0.05 -13.55 -6.67
N ALA A 72 -0.50 -13.45 -7.91
CA ALA A 72 -0.06 -12.39 -8.83
C ALA A 72 -0.39 -10.97 -8.32
N SER A 73 -1.03 -10.82 -7.14
CA SER A 73 -1.33 -9.55 -6.49
C SER A 73 -1.32 -9.73 -4.96
N VAL A 74 -0.26 -9.24 -4.31
CA VAL A 74 0.07 -9.55 -2.91
C VAL A 74 -0.96 -9.03 -1.89
N PRO A 75 -1.25 -9.77 -0.79
CA PRO A 75 -1.93 -9.23 0.39
C PRO A 75 -0.96 -8.35 1.19
N ALA A 76 -1.31 -7.09 1.37
CA ALA A 76 -0.54 -6.11 2.12
C ALA A 76 -0.44 -6.50 3.61
N ALA A 77 0.73 -6.98 4.05
CA ALA A 77 0.99 -7.23 5.48
C ALA A 77 2.24 -6.54 6.03
N ALA A 78 2.88 -5.66 5.24
CA ALA A 78 3.88 -4.72 5.74
C ALA A 78 3.67 -3.30 5.20
N GLY A 79 2.45 -2.95 4.78
CA GLY A 79 2.11 -1.64 4.21
C GLY A 79 2.69 -1.36 2.82
N VAL A 80 3.61 -2.20 2.32
CA VAL A 80 4.31 -2.00 1.04
C VAL A 80 3.79 -3.00 0.01
N LEU A 81 3.23 -2.48 -1.08
CA LEU A 81 2.94 -3.27 -2.29
C LEU A 81 4.27 -3.63 -2.98
N PRO A 82 4.46 -4.86 -3.48
CA PRO A 82 5.62 -5.20 -4.30
C PRO A 82 5.73 -4.29 -5.52
N THR A 83 6.96 -3.97 -5.92
CA THR A 83 7.26 -3.07 -7.04
C THR A 83 6.65 -3.55 -8.36
N GLU A 84 6.55 -4.86 -8.56
CA GLU A 84 5.94 -5.51 -9.72
C GLU A 84 4.41 -5.27 -9.78
N ASN A 85 3.77 -5.06 -8.63
CA ASN A 85 2.34 -4.79 -8.48
C ASN A 85 2.03 -3.29 -8.31
N SER A 86 3.07 -2.45 -8.23
CA SER A 86 2.99 -0.99 -8.23
C SER A 86 4.06 -0.42 -9.16
N PRO A 87 3.98 -0.73 -10.47
CA PRO A 87 4.99 -0.30 -11.45
C PRO A 87 5.14 1.23 -11.48
N ASN A 88 4.06 1.94 -11.13
CA ASN A 88 4.08 3.36 -10.85
C ASN A 88 3.84 3.50 -9.34
N LYS A 89 4.90 3.71 -8.55
CA LYS A 89 4.85 3.81 -7.08
C LYS A 89 3.62 4.65 -6.65
N LEU A 90 2.59 3.99 -6.15
CA LEU A 90 1.61 4.63 -5.29
C LEU A 90 2.36 4.87 -3.97
N LYS A 91 2.56 6.12 -3.56
CA LYS A 91 3.25 6.44 -2.30
C LYS A 91 2.44 5.85 -1.14
N ALA A 92 2.80 4.65 -0.70
CA ALA A 92 2.21 4.01 0.47
C ALA A 92 3.02 4.29 1.75
N ASP A 93 4.19 4.94 1.63
CA ASP A 93 5.10 5.20 2.74
C ASP A 93 5.45 6.71 2.82
N VAL A 94 5.17 7.30 3.98
CA VAL A 94 5.46 8.70 4.32
C VAL A 94 6.96 8.99 4.50
N SER A 95 7.80 7.95 4.58
CA SER A 95 9.24 8.04 4.79
C SER A 95 10.08 7.83 3.51
N ASP A 96 9.45 7.48 2.39
CA ASP A 96 10.14 7.31 1.11
C ASP A 96 10.51 8.67 0.51
N THR A 97 11.80 9.00 0.57
CA THR A 97 12.37 10.27 0.07
C THR A 97 12.75 10.22 -1.41
N THR A 98 12.46 9.14 -2.14
CA THR A 98 12.76 9.07 -3.59
C THR A 98 11.78 9.95 -4.39
N PRO A 99 12.21 10.54 -5.53
CA PRO A 99 11.34 11.40 -6.36
C PRO A 99 10.04 10.68 -6.72
N GLU A 100 8.92 11.40 -6.70
CA GLU A 100 7.62 10.83 -7.01
C GLU A 100 7.56 10.33 -8.46
N TYR A 101 6.63 9.42 -8.78
CA TYR A 101 6.41 8.98 -10.15
C TYR A 101 6.19 10.17 -11.11
N LEU A 102 5.50 11.21 -10.64
CA LEU A 102 5.29 12.42 -11.43
C LEU A 102 6.54 13.31 -11.51
N ASP A 103 7.37 13.37 -10.47
CA ASP A 103 8.63 14.12 -10.49
C ASP A 103 9.60 13.60 -11.56
N GLY A 104 9.62 12.28 -11.80
CA GLY A 104 10.41 11.67 -12.86
C GLY A 104 9.88 11.90 -14.28
N LEU A 105 8.60 12.29 -14.42
CA LEU A 105 7.95 12.52 -15.71
C LEU A 105 7.91 13.99 -16.13
N ILE A 106 8.01 14.92 -15.17
CA ILE A 106 7.93 16.35 -15.45
C ILE A 106 9.31 16.95 -15.74
N ASP A 107 9.34 17.97 -16.59
CA ASP A 107 10.51 18.84 -16.71
C ASP A 107 10.63 19.68 -15.45
N THR A 108 11.48 19.24 -14.53
CA THR A 108 11.70 19.87 -13.23
C THR A 108 12.30 21.28 -13.32
N ALA A 109 12.78 21.70 -14.49
CA ALA A 109 13.22 23.08 -14.75
C ALA A 109 12.04 24.03 -15.05
N MET A 110 10.84 23.50 -15.32
CA MET A 110 9.64 24.27 -15.68
C MET A 110 8.51 24.06 -14.68
N PHE A 111 8.28 22.80 -14.30
CA PHE A 111 7.17 22.37 -13.46
C PHE A 111 7.69 21.70 -12.19
N GLN A 112 6.85 21.65 -11.15
CA GLN A 112 7.08 20.90 -9.92
C GLN A 112 5.75 20.34 -9.41
N VAL A 113 5.81 19.28 -8.63
CA VAL A 113 4.69 18.87 -7.77
C VAL A 113 4.71 19.74 -6.50
N SER A 114 3.54 20.20 -6.07
CA SER A 114 3.38 20.96 -4.83
C SER A 114 3.39 20.04 -3.60
N ALA A 115 3.52 20.58 -2.40
CA ALA A 115 3.38 19.79 -1.17
C ALA A 115 1.97 19.19 -0.96
N GLY A 116 0.99 19.62 -1.77
CA GLY A 116 -0.37 19.06 -1.81
C GLY A 116 -0.60 18.18 -3.05
N ASP A 117 0.46 17.63 -3.64
CA ASP A 117 0.44 16.72 -4.79
C ASP A 117 -0.22 17.29 -6.07
N GLN A 118 -0.11 18.62 -6.27
CA GLN A 118 -0.62 19.28 -7.48
C GLN A 118 0.53 19.69 -8.41
N LEU A 119 0.36 19.50 -9.72
CA LEU A 119 1.29 20.03 -10.72
C LEU A 119 1.21 21.55 -10.78
N GLN A 120 2.35 22.23 -10.60
CA GLN A 120 2.47 23.69 -10.68
C GLN A 120 3.74 24.11 -11.42
N LEU A 121 3.86 25.39 -11.77
CA LEU A 121 5.11 25.94 -12.29
C LEU A 121 6.17 26.00 -11.18
N LYS A 122 7.41 25.67 -11.51
CA LYS A 122 8.55 25.95 -10.62
C LYS A 122 8.75 27.44 -10.54
N ASP A 123 9.09 27.96 -9.36
CA ASP A 123 9.62 29.32 -9.25
C ASP A 123 10.83 29.51 -10.20
N GLY A 124 10.84 30.60 -10.95
CA GLY A 124 11.80 30.84 -12.04
C GLY A 124 11.69 29.89 -13.25
N GLY A 125 10.76 28.93 -13.23
CA GLY A 125 10.55 27.96 -14.30
C GLY A 125 10.21 28.65 -15.62
N VAL A 126 9.34 29.66 -15.58
CA VAL A 126 9.08 30.57 -16.70
C VAL A 126 9.84 31.87 -16.47
N SER A 127 11.02 32.01 -17.06
CA SER A 127 11.75 33.28 -17.06
C SER A 127 11.26 34.21 -18.17
N THR A 128 11.58 35.51 -18.07
CA THR A 128 11.32 36.49 -19.13
C THR A 128 12.00 36.13 -20.45
N ALA A 129 13.09 35.34 -20.42
CA ALA A 129 13.74 34.83 -21.63
C ALA A 129 12.93 33.70 -22.31
N LYS A 130 12.17 32.91 -21.53
CA LYS A 130 11.29 31.85 -22.04
C LYS A 130 9.95 32.41 -22.55
N LEU A 131 9.61 33.64 -22.16
CA LEU A 131 8.54 34.45 -22.74
C LEU A 131 9.14 35.33 -23.85
N GLU A 132 9.41 34.74 -25.02
CA GLU A 132 9.98 35.39 -26.21
C GLU A 132 11.38 36.03 -26.06
N SER A 133 12.42 35.19 -26.07
CA SER A 133 13.81 35.60 -26.40
C SER A 133 14.37 36.78 -25.60
N GLY A 134 13.77 37.12 -24.46
CA GLY A 134 14.30 38.07 -23.49
C GLY A 134 14.39 39.51 -23.99
N ALA A 135 13.26 40.20 -24.18
CA ALA A 135 13.28 41.64 -23.93
C ALA A 135 13.57 41.82 -22.43
N ALA A 136 14.85 41.92 -22.08
CA ALA A 136 15.34 41.70 -20.71
C ALA A 136 14.85 42.74 -19.69
N SER A 137 14.21 43.82 -20.13
CA SER A 137 13.60 44.85 -19.27
C SER A 137 12.62 45.70 -20.07
N PRO A 138 11.37 45.26 -20.25
CA PRO A 138 10.35 46.05 -20.96
C PRO A 138 9.90 47.29 -20.15
N GLY A 139 10.39 47.43 -18.91
CA GLY A 139 10.03 48.50 -17.98
C GLY A 139 8.82 48.15 -17.11
N ASN A 140 8.57 48.96 -16.08
CA ASN A 140 7.37 48.81 -15.25
C ASN A 140 6.11 49.08 -16.09
N ASN A 141 5.04 48.33 -15.85
CA ASN A 141 3.73 48.45 -16.51
C ASN A 141 3.64 47.99 -17.97
N LYS A 142 4.39 46.96 -18.39
CA LYS A 142 4.09 46.25 -19.64
C LYS A 142 3.41 44.90 -19.37
N TYR A 143 2.53 44.46 -20.26
CA TYR A 143 2.08 43.07 -20.33
C TYR A 143 2.57 42.44 -21.64
N TYR A 144 2.85 41.15 -21.61
CA TYR A 144 3.21 40.39 -22.79
C TYR A 144 1.95 39.72 -23.36
N GLY A 145 1.67 39.90 -24.65
CA GLY A 145 0.43 39.40 -25.26
C GLY A 145 0.39 39.58 -26.78
N THR A 146 -0.82 39.66 -27.34
CA THR A 146 -1.06 39.96 -28.77
C THR A 146 -1.89 41.24 -28.88
N ASN A 147 -1.52 42.19 -29.75
CA ASN A 147 -2.30 43.41 -29.98
C ASN A 147 -3.48 43.21 -30.95
N ALA A 148 -4.26 44.27 -31.17
CA ALA A 148 -5.41 44.25 -32.08
C ALA A 148 -5.05 43.95 -33.56
N SER A 149 -3.77 44.10 -33.93
CA SER A 149 -3.25 43.78 -35.26
C SER A 149 -2.68 42.36 -35.35
N GLY A 150 -2.78 41.55 -34.29
CA GLY A 150 -2.27 40.17 -34.27
C GLY A 150 -0.77 40.06 -34.01
N THR A 151 -0.07 41.16 -33.74
CA THR A 151 1.36 41.18 -33.43
C THR A 151 1.58 40.77 -31.97
N LYS A 152 2.49 39.82 -31.73
CA LYS A 152 2.95 39.47 -30.39
C LYS A 152 4.02 40.44 -29.90
N GLY A 153 4.02 40.75 -28.61
CA GLY A 153 5.05 41.58 -27.99
C GLY A 153 4.66 42.13 -26.62
N PHE A 154 5.49 43.04 -26.10
CA PHE A 154 5.22 43.80 -24.89
C PHE A 154 4.40 45.06 -25.22
N PHE A 155 3.29 45.23 -24.51
CA PHE A 155 2.39 46.36 -24.68
C PHE A 155 2.20 47.09 -23.35
N ASP A 156 1.91 48.39 -23.42
CA ASP A 156 1.57 49.19 -22.24
C ASP A 156 0.33 48.61 -21.56
N LYS A 157 0.46 48.34 -20.26
CA LYS A 157 -0.69 48.18 -19.40
C LYS A 157 -1.24 49.59 -19.22
N THR A 158 -2.15 49.99 -20.10
CA THR A 158 -2.89 51.25 -19.94
C THR A 158 -3.39 51.28 -18.50
N ALA A 159 -2.99 52.30 -17.73
CA ALA A 159 -3.58 52.55 -16.45
C ALA A 159 -5.05 52.89 -16.73
N VAL A 160 -5.92 51.89 -16.63
CA VAL A 160 -7.33 52.17 -16.39
C VAL A 160 -7.31 52.89 -15.05
N TYR A 161 -7.83 54.12 -15.03
CA TYR A 161 -7.94 55.08 -13.91
C TYR A 161 -6.81 56.11 -13.76
N ALA A 162 -6.99 57.28 -14.39
CA ALA A 162 -7.40 58.48 -13.65
C ALA A 162 -8.24 59.38 -14.57
N SER A 163 -9.38 59.81 -14.03
CA SER A 163 -10.36 60.77 -14.57
C SER A 163 -9.76 62.04 -15.13
#